data_AF-A0AAU8H6H2-F1
#
_entry.id   AF-A0AAU8H6H2-F1
#
_cell.length_a   1.000
_cell.length_b   1.000
_cell.length_c   1.000
_cell.angle_alpha   90.00
_cell.angle_beta   90.00
_cell.angle_gamma   90.00
#
_symmetry.space_group_name_H-M   'P 1'
#
loop_
_entity.id
_entity.type
_entity.pdbx_description
1 polymer ?
#
loop_
_entity_poly.entity_id
_entity_poly.type
_entity_poly.pdbx_seq_one_letter_code
_entity_poly.pdbx_strand_id
1 'polypeptide(L)'
;MFKSEVVVRFSGEVDQDRLNALRSVLSLERTGRLGDDWDEILGRRRDDVPGGRLLILLVREDVNGPWEWKVQVSSEDGVEVSSFQQWENEVRSGIESVGLQVTDVWRRT
;
A
#
# COMPACT_ATOMS: atom_id res chain seq x y z
N MET A 1 -10.19 13.57 -6.26
CA MET A 1 -11.13 12.85 -5.38
C MET A 1 -11.10 11.41 -5.84
N PHE A 2 -10.40 10.52 -5.12
CA PHE A 2 -10.39 9.09 -5.45
C PHE A 2 -11.80 8.53 -5.22
N LYS A 3 -12.33 7.81 -6.21
CA LYS A 3 -13.72 7.32 -6.18
C LYS A 3 -13.85 5.93 -5.56
N SER A 4 -12.77 5.19 -5.41
CA SER A 4 -12.77 3.82 -4.91
C SER A 4 -11.38 3.47 -4.37
N GLU A 5 -11.32 2.82 -3.22
CA GLU A 5 -10.07 2.54 -2.51
C GLU A 5 -10.17 1.24 -1.70
N VAL A 6 -9.07 0.49 -1.66
CA VAL A 6 -8.83 -0.59 -0.71
C VAL A 6 -7.55 -0.29 0.03
N VAL A 7 -7.56 -0.51 1.35
CA VAL A 7 -6.35 -0.37 2.16
C VAL A 7 -6.14 -1.59 3.01
N VAL A 8 -4.91 -2.06 2.96
CA VAL A 8 -4.42 -3.21 3.71
C VAL A 8 -3.45 -2.70 4.77
N ARG A 9 -3.85 -2.76 6.03
CA ARG A 9 -2.97 -2.47 7.17
C ARG A 9 -2.15 -3.69 7.53
N PHE A 10 -0.94 -3.45 8.02
CA PHE A 10 -0.06 -4.52 8.46
C PHE A 10 0.80 -4.10 9.65
N SER A 11 1.34 -5.10 10.33
CA SER A 11 2.23 -4.93 11.48
C SER A 11 3.47 -5.80 11.34
N GLY A 12 4.43 -5.55 12.24
CA GLY A 12 5.75 -6.13 12.23
C GLY A 12 6.82 -5.03 12.18
N GLU A 13 8.06 -5.41 12.48
CA GLU A 13 9.19 -4.51 12.38
C GLU A 13 9.54 -4.27 10.90
N VAL A 14 9.47 -3.01 10.46
CA VAL A 14 9.84 -2.61 9.09
C VAL A 14 11.19 -1.92 9.16
N ASP A 15 12.25 -2.70 8.95
CA ASP A 15 13.59 -2.17 8.72
C ASP A 15 13.80 -1.81 7.24
N GLN A 16 15.00 -1.33 6.91
CA GLN A 16 15.32 -0.91 5.55
C GLN A 16 15.30 -2.08 4.54
N ASP A 17 15.64 -3.29 4.98
CA ASP A 17 15.70 -4.48 4.11
C ASP A 17 14.29 -4.99 3.80
N ARG A 18 13.43 -5.10 4.81
CA ARG A 18 12.00 -5.44 4.64
C ARG A 18 11.27 -4.40 3.82
N LEU A 19 11.55 -3.11 4.02
CA LEU A 19 11.00 -2.04 3.18
C LEU A 19 11.39 -2.22 1.71
N ASN A 20 12.66 -2.55 1.44
CA ASN A 20 13.12 -2.79 0.07
C ASN A 20 12.53 -4.08 -0.52
N ALA A 21 12.41 -5.14 0.29
CA ALA A 21 11.76 -6.37 -0.12
C ALA A 21 10.29 -6.14 -0.48
N LEU A 22 9.55 -5.42 0.37
CA LEU A 22 8.14 -5.10 0.13
C LEU A 22 7.96 -4.26 -1.14
N ARG A 23 8.81 -3.24 -1.32
CA ARG A 23 8.84 -2.46 -2.58
C ARG A 23 9.09 -3.36 -3.78
N SER A 24 10.05 -4.27 -3.69
CA SER A 24 10.38 -5.17 -4.81
C SER A 24 9.22 -6.11 -5.12
N VAL A 25 8.63 -6.75 -4.11
CA VAL A 25 7.53 -7.71 -4.30
C VAL A 25 6.30 -7.03 -4.89
N LEU A 26 5.99 -5.82 -4.42
CA LEU A 26 4.87 -5.02 -4.92
C LEU A 26 5.25 -4.14 -6.12
N SER A 27 6.44 -4.32 -6.70
CA SER A 27 6.93 -3.53 -7.85
C SER A 27 6.77 -2.01 -7.66
N LEU A 28 6.98 -1.51 -6.45
CA LEU A 28 6.88 -0.09 -6.11
C LEU A 28 8.15 0.65 -6.49
N GLU A 29 8.00 1.81 -7.10
CA GLU A 29 9.05 2.81 -7.17
C GLU A 29 9.45 3.24 -5.75
N ARG A 30 10.77 3.33 -5.54
CA ARG A 30 11.31 3.84 -4.28
C ARG A 30 10.94 5.32 -4.12
N THR A 31 10.12 5.59 -3.10
CA THR A 31 9.77 6.95 -2.65
C THR A 31 10.08 7.04 -1.15
N GLY A 32 10.45 8.22 -0.67
CA GLY A 32 10.72 8.47 0.75
C GLY A 32 11.87 7.66 1.37
N ARG A 33 12.15 7.94 2.64
CA ARG A 33 13.25 7.38 3.43
C ARG A 33 12.72 6.96 4.80
N LEU A 34 12.99 5.72 5.20
CA LEU A 34 12.54 5.18 6.49
C LEU A 34 13.07 6.00 7.69
N GLY A 35 14.27 6.54 7.59
CA GLY A 35 14.88 7.36 8.65
C GLY A 35 14.50 8.84 8.63
N ASP A 36 13.62 9.28 7.73
CA ASP A 36 13.16 10.68 7.66
C ASP A 36 11.73 10.76 8.19
N ASP A 37 11.56 11.18 9.44
CA ASP A 37 10.28 11.16 10.17
C ASP A 37 9.14 11.95 9.49
N TRP A 38 9.44 12.75 8.48
CA TRP A 38 8.45 13.48 7.67
C TRP A 38 7.96 12.70 6.45
N ASP A 39 8.69 11.66 6.01
CA ASP A 39 8.31 10.86 4.86
C ASP A 39 7.23 9.84 5.23
N GLU A 40 5.99 10.13 4.86
CA GLU A 40 4.85 9.21 5.03
C GLU A 40 4.73 8.21 3.87
N ILE A 41 5.02 8.62 2.64
CA ILE A 41 4.91 7.77 1.44
C ILE A 41 6.26 7.13 1.16
N LEU A 42 6.36 5.83 1.43
CA LEU A 42 7.60 5.08 1.25
C LEU A 42 7.63 4.20 0.01
N GLY A 43 6.61 4.23 -0.84
CA GLY A 43 6.64 3.53 -2.12
C GLY A 43 5.40 3.86 -2.95
N ARG A 44 5.53 3.83 -4.28
CA ARG A 44 4.41 4.09 -5.16
C ARG A 44 4.47 3.25 -6.44
N ARG A 45 3.32 2.87 -6.97
CA ARG A 45 3.16 2.28 -8.29
C ARG A 45 1.89 2.82 -8.92
N ARG A 46 1.90 3.03 -10.24
CA ARG A 46 0.68 3.28 -11.01
C ARG A 46 0.51 2.19 -12.05
N ASP A 47 -0.70 1.64 -12.11
CA ASP A 47 -1.06 0.63 -13.09
C ASP A 47 -2.20 1.17 -13.96
N ASP A 48 -2.03 1.08 -15.29
CA ASP A 48 -3.13 1.28 -16.23
C ASP A 48 -4.00 0.02 -16.25
N VAL A 49 -5.30 0.18 -16.02
CA VAL A 49 -6.29 -0.90 -15.97
C VAL A 49 -7.46 -0.59 -16.91
N PRO A 50 -8.26 -1.58 -17.30
CA PRO A 50 -9.50 -1.31 -18.03
C PRO A 50 -10.37 -0.32 -17.24
N GLY A 51 -10.69 0.83 -17.84
CA GLY A 51 -11.54 1.85 -17.23
C GLY A 51 -10.80 2.92 -16.40
N GLY A 52 -9.48 2.90 -16.29
CA GLY A 52 -8.74 3.99 -15.64
C GLY A 52 -7.36 3.61 -15.12
N ARG A 53 -6.89 4.37 -14.14
CA ARG A 53 -5.65 4.08 -13.42
C ARG A 53 -5.87 3.74 -11.96
N LEU A 54 -4.97 2.90 -11.46
CA LEU A 54 -4.81 2.64 -10.05
C LEU A 54 -3.50 3.26 -9.56
N LEU A 55 -3.56 3.83 -8.36
CA LEU A 55 -2.42 4.27 -7.59
C LEU A 55 -2.26 3.34 -6.38
N ILE A 56 -1.10 2.69 -6.27
CA ILE A 56 -0.70 1.90 -5.12
C ILE A 56 0.34 2.67 -4.34
N LEU A 57 0.10 2.91 -3.05
CA LEU A 57 1.01 3.61 -2.14
C LEU A 57 1.36 2.72 -0.96
N LEU A 58 2.64 2.64 -0.62
CA LEU A 58 3.10 2.16 0.67
C LEU A 58 3.26 3.37 1.58
N VAL A 59 2.53 3.37 2.68
CA VAL A 59 2.42 4.51 3.60
C VAL A 59 2.74 4.08 5.02
N ARG A 60 3.45 4.94 5.74
CA ARG A 60 3.46 4.96 7.20
C ARG A 60 2.74 6.22 7.67
N GLU A 61 1.89 6.10 8.67
CA GLU A 61 1.15 7.23 9.23
C GLU A 61 1.31 7.28 10.75
N ASP A 62 1.48 8.48 11.29
CA ASP A 62 1.44 8.73 12.74
C ASP A 62 0.03 9.21 13.11
N VAL A 63 -0.77 8.29 13.67
CA VAL A 63 -2.11 8.59 14.17
C VAL A 63 -2.06 8.76 15.68
N ASN A 64 -1.29 9.74 16.16
CA ASN A 64 -1.12 10.06 17.58
C ASN A 64 -0.60 8.86 18.41
N GLY A 65 0.28 8.03 17.84
CA GLY A 65 0.64 6.72 18.39
C GLY A 65 1.88 6.13 17.71
N PRO A 66 2.15 4.81 17.87
CA PRO A 66 3.20 4.18 17.07
C PRO A 66 2.84 4.28 15.58
N TRP A 67 3.85 4.45 14.73
CA TRP A 67 3.68 4.45 13.28
C TRP A 67 2.85 3.24 12.81
N GLU A 68 1.75 3.50 12.12
CA GLU A 68 0.95 2.48 11.47
C GLU A 68 1.39 2.32 10.02
N TRP A 69 1.42 1.08 9.54
CA TRP A 69 1.78 0.77 8.16
C TRP A 69 0.58 0.29 7.36
N LYS A 70 0.51 0.80 6.13
CA LYS A 70 -0.55 0.40 5.19
C LYS A 70 -0.07 0.42 3.75
N VAL A 71 -0.70 -0.43 2.94
CA VAL A 71 -0.68 -0.30 1.49
C VAL A 71 -2.07 0.14 1.03
N GLN A 72 -2.12 1.27 0.34
CA GLN A 72 -3.35 1.86 -0.19
C GLN A 72 -3.40 1.66 -1.70
N VAL A 73 -4.50 1.11 -2.20
CA VAL A 73 -4.81 0.97 -3.63
C VAL A 73 -6.01 1.86 -3.91
N SER A 74 -5.88 2.86 -4.79
CA SER A 74 -6.93 3.84 -5.07
C SER A 74 -7.15 4.01 -6.57
N SER A 75 -8.40 4.20 -7.00
CA SER A 75 -8.70 4.56 -8.39
C SER A 75 -8.59 6.07 -8.62
N GLU A 76 -7.81 6.46 -9.62
CA GLU A 76 -7.71 7.85 -10.08
C GLU A 76 -8.92 8.27 -10.94
N ASP A 77 -9.51 7.36 -11.73
CA ASP A 77 -10.51 7.69 -12.77
C ASP A 77 -11.92 7.11 -12.56
N GLY A 78 -12.20 6.43 -11.44
CA GLY A 78 -13.53 5.86 -11.17
C GLY A 78 -13.72 4.39 -11.54
N VAL A 79 -12.64 3.62 -11.49
CA VAL A 79 -12.65 2.15 -11.52
C VAL A 79 -13.43 1.64 -10.30
N GLU A 80 -14.39 0.73 -10.51
CA GLU A 80 -15.22 0.19 -9.42
C GLU A 80 -14.43 -0.69 -8.44
N VAL A 81 -14.77 -0.60 -7.14
CA VAL A 81 -14.21 -1.43 -6.05
C VAL A 81 -14.32 -2.92 -6.29
N SER A 82 -15.34 -3.40 -7.00
CA SER A 82 -15.53 -4.81 -7.34
C SER A 82 -14.33 -5.40 -8.11
N SER A 83 -13.56 -4.54 -8.79
CA SER A 83 -12.34 -4.93 -9.48
C SER A 83 -11.17 -5.15 -8.52
N PHE A 84 -11.14 -4.50 -7.35
CA PHE A 84 -9.95 -4.41 -6.49
C PHE A 84 -9.52 -5.73 -5.82
N GLN A 85 -10.33 -6.79 -5.90
CA GLN A 85 -10.03 -8.07 -5.24
C GLN A 85 -8.67 -8.66 -5.65
N GLN A 86 -8.30 -8.54 -6.92
CA GLN A 86 -7.00 -9.01 -7.40
C GLN A 86 -5.85 -8.25 -6.72
N TRP A 87 -5.94 -6.92 -6.67
CA TRP A 87 -4.92 -6.05 -6.08
C TRP A 87 -4.84 -6.21 -4.56
N GLU A 88 -5.98 -6.39 -3.89
CA GLU A 88 -6.00 -6.73 -2.48
C GLU A 88 -5.25 -8.04 -2.22
N ASN A 89 -5.51 -9.09 -3.01
CA ASN A 89 -4.83 -10.38 -2.85
C ASN A 89 -3.33 -10.27 -3.12
N GLU A 90 -2.93 -9.52 -4.15
CA GLU A 90 -1.52 -9.23 -4.45
C GLU A 90 -0.84 -8.54 -3.27
N VAL A 91 -1.46 -7.48 -2.74
CA VAL A 91 -0.93 -6.70 -1.62
C VAL A 91 -0.79 -7.56 -0.37
N ARG A 92 -1.83 -8.32 0.00
CA ARG A 92 -1.81 -9.20 1.17
C ARG A 92 -0.71 -10.26 1.05
N SER A 93 -0.66 -10.95 -0.09
CA SER A 93 0.36 -11.97 -0.35
C SER A 93 1.77 -11.36 -0.33
N GLY A 94 1.93 -10.16 -0.88
CA GLY A 94 3.21 -9.47 -0.89
C GLY A 94 3.70 -9.09 0.51
N ILE A 95 2.82 -8.54 1.35
CA ILE A 95 3.10 -8.24 2.77
C ILE A 95 3.50 -9.52 3.52
N GLU A 96 2.71 -10.58 3.40
CA GLU A 96 2.97 -11.84 4.11
C GLU A 96 4.27 -12.52 3.65
N SER A 97 4.60 -12.41 2.35
CA SER A 97 5.82 -13.01 1.78
C SER A 97 7.12 -12.42 2.33
N VAL A 98 7.09 -11.18 2.84
CA VAL A 98 8.25 -10.52 3.47
C VAL A 98 8.26 -10.65 4.99
N GLY A 99 7.37 -11.50 5.54
CA GLY A 99 7.30 -11.80 6.97
C GLY A 99 6.58 -10.76 7.81
N LEU A 100 5.77 -9.90 7.18
CA LEU A 100 4.89 -8.95 7.85
C LEU A 100 3.48 -9.55 7.98
N GLN A 101 2.71 -9.06 8.95
CA GLN A 101 1.38 -9.61 9.22
C GLN A 101 0.30 -8.62 8.79
N VAL A 102 -0.59 -9.04 7.89
CA VAL A 102 -1.81 -8.28 7.59
C VAL A 102 -2.70 -8.24 8.83
N THR A 103 -3.11 -7.04 9.24
CA THR A 103 -3.91 -6.83 10.46
C THR A 103 -5.34 -6.45 10.17
N ASP A 104 -5.59 -5.69 9.10
CA ASP A 104 -6.91 -5.20 8.75
C ASP A 104 -6.99 -4.89 7.24
N VAL A 105 -8.21 -4.96 6.69
CA VAL A 105 -8.49 -4.58 5.30
C VAL A 105 -9.78 -3.77 5.26
N TRP A 106 -9.69 -2.51 4.85
CA TRP A 106 -10.86 -1.68 4.62
C TRP A 106 -11.08 -1.43 3.12
N ARG A 107 -12.35 -1.24 2.75
CA ARG A 107 -12.74 -0.84 1.39
C ARG A 107 -13.64 0.39 1.45
N ARG A 108 -13.45 1.31 0.53
CA ARG A 108 -14.24 2.53 0.37
C ARG A 108 -14.67 2.65 -1.07
N THR A 109 -15.98 2.61 -1.29
CA THR A 109 -16.69 2.89 -2.56
C THR A 109 -17.20 4.33 -2.60
#